data_AF-A0A6A6A6Y6-F1
#
_entry.id   AF-A0A6A6A6Y6-F1
#
_cell.length_a   1.000
_cell.length_b   1.000
_cell.length_c   1.000
_cell.angle_alpha   90.00
_cell.angle_beta   90.00
_cell.angle_gamma   90.00
#
_symmetry.space_group_name_H-M   'P 1'
#
loop_
_entity.id
_entity.type
_entity.pdbx_description
1 polymer ?
#
loop_
_entity_poly.entity_id
_entity_poly.type
_entity_poly.pdbx_seq_one_letter_code
_entity_poly.pdbx_strand_id
1 'polypeptide(L)'
;MQFISSLLLFLAPLTLALPVSDAAIKDVAVDAALDARACYVTCGSTCYTSAQVSAARTAGYNHQKAGTVAGSSTYPHKYNNYEGFSFLAGGTYYEFPLKTGGVYTGGSPGADRVVFNGSGARAGEITHTGASGNNFVKCAGW
;
A
#
# COMPACT_ATOMS: atom_id res chain seq x y z
N MET A 1 15.60 25.81 77.10
CA MET A 1 15.95 24.47 76.56
C MET A 1 15.22 24.34 75.23
N GLN A 2 15.77 23.98 74.08
CA GLN A 2 17.11 23.64 73.61
C GLN A 2 17.04 23.78 72.08
N PHE A 3 18.07 24.35 71.47
CA PHE A 3 18.31 24.34 70.03
C PHE A 3 18.47 22.92 69.52
N ILE A 4 17.87 22.55 68.37
CA ILE A 4 18.46 21.58 67.44
C ILE A 4 18.18 22.00 65.98
N SER A 5 19.25 22.48 65.36
CA SER A 5 19.52 22.52 63.93
C SER A 5 19.69 21.09 63.39
N SER A 6 19.17 20.75 62.20
CA SER A 6 19.66 19.63 61.37
C SER A 6 19.01 19.73 59.97
N LEU A 7 19.69 20.36 59.01
CA LEU A 7 20.62 19.74 58.05
C LEU A 7 19.89 19.07 56.88
N LEU A 8 19.67 19.86 55.82
CA LEU A 8 19.30 19.42 54.48
C LEU A 8 20.42 18.53 53.91
N LEU A 9 20.19 17.22 53.83
CA LEU A 9 21.04 16.30 53.09
C LEU A 9 20.61 16.32 51.61
N PHE A 10 21.39 17.02 50.78
CA PHE A 10 21.32 16.88 49.32
C PHE A 10 21.92 15.52 48.93
N LEU A 11 21.09 14.56 48.53
CA LEU A 11 21.52 13.33 47.88
C LEU A 11 21.89 13.65 46.42
N ALA A 12 23.18 13.75 46.13
CA ALA A 12 23.67 13.76 44.75
C ALA A 12 23.57 12.33 44.17
N PRO A 13 23.01 12.13 42.96
CA PRO A 13 23.02 10.82 42.33
C PRO A 13 24.45 10.50 41.87
N LEU A 14 25.01 9.41 42.41
CA LEU A 14 26.27 8.84 41.96
C LEU A 14 26.04 8.20 40.57
N THR A 15 26.46 8.88 39.52
CA THR A 15 26.43 8.33 38.16
C THR A 15 27.55 7.31 38.00
N LEU A 16 27.18 6.02 38.00
CA LEU A 16 28.09 4.96 37.55
C LEU A 16 28.25 5.06 36.02
N ALA A 17 29.33 5.71 35.58
CA ALA A 17 29.77 5.61 34.20
C ALA A 17 30.40 4.22 33.99
N LEU A 18 29.63 3.30 33.39
CA LEU A 18 30.17 2.06 32.88
C LEU A 18 31.08 2.37 31.67
N PRO A 19 32.27 1.77 31.57
CA PRO A 19 33.03 1.79 30.33
C PRO A 19 32.23 0.99 29.30
N VAL A 20 31.59 1.69 28.35
CA VAL A 20 31.16 1.07 27.11
C VAL A 20 32.42 0.53 26.47
N SER A 21 32.57 -0.79 26.51
CA SER A 21 33.57 -1.45 25.69
C SER A 21 33.13 -1.22 24.26
N ASP A 22 33.93 -0.45 23.51
CA ASP A 22 33.91 -0.40 22.04
C ASP A 22 34.21 -1.82 21.52
N ALA A 23 33.20 -2.69 21.63
CA ALA A 23 33.14 -3.89 20.84
C ALA A 23 32.96 -3.40 19.41
N ALA A 24 34.08 -3.35 18.70
CA ALA A 24 34.20 -3.06 17.29
C ALA A 24 32.92 -3.50 16.57
N ILE A 25 32.08 -2.53 16.23
CA ILE A 25 31.05 -2.71 15.23
C ILE A 25 31.85 -3.00 13.98
N LYS A 26 32.04 -4.29 13.68
CA LYS A 26 32.41 -4.68 12.32
C LYS A 26 31.39 -3.97 11.46
N ASP A 27 31.86 -3.07 10.61
CA ASP A 27 31.12 -2.63 9.44
C ASP A 27 30.67 -3.91 8.73
N VAL A 28 29.48 -4.38 9.08
CA VAL A 28 28.71 -5.25 8.23
C VAL A 28 28.44 -4.31 7.08
N ALA A 29 29.32 -4.35 6.08
CA ALA A 29 28.99 -3.93 4.74
C ALA A 29 27.66 -4.62 4.47
N VAL A 30 26.58 -3.87 4.66
CA VAL A 30 25.27 -4.28 4.23
C VAL A 30 25.43 -4.21 2.74
N ASP A 31 25.85 -5.34 2.17
CA ASP A 31 25.89 -5.58 0.74
C ASP A 31 24.43 -5.73 0.27
N ALA A 32 23.62 -4.72 0.63
CA ALA A 32 22.35 -4.43 0.05
C ALA A 32 22.69 -3.76 -1.28
N ALA A 33 23.08 -4.60 -2.24
CA ALA A 33 22.32 -4.59 -3.47
C ALA A 33 20.85 -4.58 -3.03
N LEU A 34 20.28 -3.38 -2.95
CA LEU A 34 18.87 -3.14 -2.75
C LEU A 34 18.21 -3.91 -3.87
N ASP A 35 17.84 -5.15 -3.59
CA ASP A 35 17.14 -6.02 -4.52
C ASP A 35 15.98 -5.15 -5.02
N ALA A 36 16.03 -4.78 -6.30
CA ALA A 36 15.13 -3.78 -6.85
C ALA A 36 13.72 -4.23 -6.46
N ARG A 37 13.04 -3.46 -5.59
CA ARG A 37 11.83 -3.95 -4.88
C ARG A 37 10.95 -4.68 -5.89
N ALA A 38 10.86 -6.00 -5.73
CA ALA A 38 10.11 -6.83 -6.66
C ALA A 38 8.71 -6.22 -6.81
N CYS A 39 8.19 -6.23 -8.03
CA CYS A 39 6.86 -5.71 -8.32
C CYS A 39 5.86 -6.33 -7.37
N TYR A 40 5.01 -5.50 -6.76
CA TYR A 40 3.94 -6.01 -5.91
C TYR A 40 2.89 -6.70 -6.78
N VAL A 41 2.54 -6.05 -7.91
CA VAL A 41 1.66 -6.61 -8.94
C VAL A 41 2.23 -6.24 -10.31
N THR A 42 2.14 -7.17 -11.27
CA THR A 42 2.60 -6.97 -12.65
C THR A 42 1.45 -7.18 -13.63
N CYS A 43 1.08 -6.13 -14.36
CA CYS A 43 0.05 -6.14 -15.39
C CYS A 43 0.69 -6.03 -16.78
N GLY A 44 0.76 -7.14 -17.52
CA GLY A 44 1.58 -7.21 -18.73
C GLY A 44 3.05 -7.00 -18.38
N SER A 45 3.66 -5.91 -18.87
CA SER A 45 5.02 -5.49 -18.48
C SER A 45 5.03 -4.37 -17.43
N THR A 46 3.87 -3.89 -16.98
CA THR A 46 3.76 -2.77 -16.05
C THR A 46 3.88 -3.25 -14.60
N CYS A 47 4.86 -2.71 -13.89
CA CYS A 47 5.14 -2.98 -12.49
C CYS A 47 4.40 -1.97 -11.59
N TYR A 48 3.63 -2.45 -10.62
CA TYR A 48 2.96 -1.64 -9.62
C TYR A 48 3.50 -1.92 -8.22
N THR A 49 3.63 -0.86 -7.43
CA THR A 49 3.91 -0.93 -6.01
C THR A 49 2.63 -1.18 -5.21
N SER A 50 2.76 -1.73 -4.00
CA SER A 50 1.62 -1.88 -3.08
C SER A 50 0.95 -0.56 -2.73
N ALA A 51 1.71 0.54 -2.70
CA ALA A 51 1.19 1.88 -2.46
C ALA A 51 0.29 2.36 -3.61
N GLN A 52 0.69 2.16 -4.88
CA GLN A 52 -0.14 2.51 -6.04
C GLN A 52 -1.44 1.72 -6.06
N VAL A 53 -1.36 0.39 -5.85
CA VAL A 53 -2.53 -0.48 -5.76
C VAL A 53 -3.47 -0.03 -4.65
N SER A 54 -2.93 0.22 -3.45
CA SER A 54 -3.72 0.63 -2.28
C SER A 54 -4.36 2.00 -2.49
N ALA A 55 -3.65 2.94 -3.09
CA ALA A 55 -4.15 4.29 -3.38
C ALA A 55 -5.29 4.25 -4.40
N ALA A 56 -5.13 3.52 -5.51
CA ALA A 56 -6.17 3.36 -6.52
C ALA A 56 -7.42 2.68 -5.95
N ARG A 57 -7.24 1.59 -5.18
CA ARG A 57 -8.35 0.89 -4.50
C ARG A 57 -9.11 1.82 -3.56
N THR A 58 -8.37 2.59 -2.75
CA THR A 58 -8.95 3.49 -1.76
C THR A 58 -9.74 4.62 -2.44
N ALA A 59 -9.19 5.20 -3.52
CA ALA A 59 -9.88 6.21 -4.30
C ALA A 59 -11.16 5.67 -4.96
N GLY A 60 -11.07 4.50 -5.60
CA GLY A 60 -12.22 3.82 -6.17
C GLY A 60 -13.30 3.53 -5.12
N TYR A 61 -12.92 2.97 -3.97
CA TYR A 61 -13.88 2.69 -2.91
C TYR A 61 -14.52 3.97 -2.34
N ASN A 62 -13.76 5.05 -2.18
CA ASN A 62 -14.32 6.33 -1.73
C ASN A 62 -15.37 6.89 -2.69
N HIS A 63 -15.10 6.84 -4.00
CA HIS A 63 -16.08 7.24 -5.01
C HIS A 63 -17.32 6.34 -5.00
N GLN A 64 -17.13 5.02 -4.90
CA GLN A 64 -18.23 4.06 -4.83
C GLN A 64 -19.13 4.33 -3.61
N LYS A 65 -18.52 4.51 -2.43
CA LYS A 65 -19.24 4.81 -1.18
C LYS A 65 -19.99 6.15 -1.27
N ALA A 66 -19.41 7.14 -1.96
CA ALA A 66 -20.02 8.45 -2.16
C ALA A 66 -21.07 8.48 -3.30
N GLY A 67 -21.19 7.41 -4.10
CA GLY A 67 -22.04 7.43 -5.29
C GLY A 67 -21.56 8.41 -6.37
N THR A 68 -20.24 8.64 -6.45
CA THR A 68 -19.61 9.57 -7.41
C THR A 68 -18.65 8.85 -8.33
N VAL A 69 -18.09 9.57 -9.31
CA VAL A 69 -17.08 9.09 -10.25
C VAL A 69 -15.88 10.04 -10.29
N ALA A 70 -14.74 9.53 -10.76
CA ALA A 70 -13.52 10.32 -10.94
C ALA A 70 -13.62 11.19 -12.20
N GLY A 71 -13.67 12.51 -12.00
CA GLY A 71 -13.78 13.48 -13.10
C GLY A 71 -15.04 13.27 -13.94
N SER A 72 -14.90 13.33 -15.26
CA SER A 72 -15.99 13.06 -16.21
C SER A 72 -16.07 11.58 -16.65
N SER A 73 -15.40 10.67 -15.95
CA SER A 73 -15.39 9.25 -16.28
C SER A 73 -16.65 8.52 -15.78
N THR A 74 -16.67 7.20 -15.94
CA THR A 74 -17.68 6.30 -15.33
C THR A 74 -17.11 5.46 -14.19
N TYR A 75 -15.88 5.76 -13.72
CA TYR A 75 -15.20 4.96 -12.71
C TYR A 75 -15.33 5.58 -11.31
N PRO A 76 -15.53 4.76 -10.27
CA PRO A 76 -15.68 3.30 -10.30
C PRO A 76 -17.04 2.88 -10.84
N HIS A 77 -17.12 1.66 -11.36
CA HIS A 77 -18.38 1.03 -11.73
C HIS A 77 -18.33 -0.45 -11.40
N LYS A 78 -19.50 -1.10 -11.41
CA LYS A 78 -19.63 -2.53 -11.12
C LYS A 78 -18.86 -3.35 -12.14
N TYR A 79 -18.08 -4.31 -11.65
CA TYR A 79 -17.41 -5.33 -12.44
C TYR A 79 -18.13 -6.68 -12.28
N ASN A 80 -18.48 -7.33 -13.39
CA ASN A 80 -19.33 -8.53 -13.37
C ASN A 80 -18.57 -9.85 -13.44
N ASN A 81 -17.25 -9.83 -13.62
CA ASN A 81 -16.40 -11.03 -13.68
C ASN A 81 -16.83 -12.05 -14.74
N TYR A 82 -17.07 -11.60 -15.97
CA TYR A 82 -17.45 -12.49 -17.08
C TYR A 82 -16.31 -13.44 -17.47
N GLU A 83 -15.06 -13.07 -17.15
CA GLU A 83 -13.87 -13.90 -17.33
C GLU A 83 -13.77 -15.06 -16.32
N GLY A 84 -14.55 -15.05 -15.24
CA GLY A 84 -14.59 -16.14 -14.26
C GLY A 84 -13.37 -16.20 -13.34
N PHE A 85 -12.75 -15.07 -13.01
CA PHE A 85 -11.64 -15.02 -12.06
C PHE A 85 -12.07 -15.46 -10.66
N SER A 86 -11.22 -16.24 -9.99
CA SER A 86 -11.34 -16.54 -8.56
C SER A 86 -10.68 -15.42 -7.75
N PHE A 87 -11.45 -14.39 -7.38
CA PHE A 87 -10.94 -13.25 -6.62
C PHE A 87 -10.63 -13.56 -5.16
N LEU A 88 -9.70 -12.79 -4.56
CA LEU A 88 -9.28 -12.93 -3.17
C LEU A 88 -10.40 -12.60 -2.15
N ALA A 89 -11.38 -11.81 -2.59
CA ALA A 89 -12.53 -11.42 -1.78
C ALA A 89 -13.83 -11.75 -2.54
N GLY A 90 -14.87 -12.11 -1.82
CA GLY A 90 -16.21 -12.33 -2.37
C GLY A 90 -17.08 -11.06 -2.41
N GLY A 91 -18.23 -11.15 -3.07
CA GLY A 91 -19.27 -10.12 -3.10
C GLY A 91 -19.39 -9.38 -4.42
N THR A 92 -20.15 -8.28 -4.43
CA THR A 92 -20.26 -7.41 -5.61
C THR A 92 -18.94 -6.70 -5.85
N TYR A 93 -18.41 -6.82 -7.07
CA TYR A 93 -17.14 -6.21 -7.47
C TYR A 93 -17.33 -4.86 -8.15
N TYR A 94 -16.31 -4.03 -8.01
CA TYR A 94 -16.15 -2.75 -8.69
C TYR A 94 -14.73 -2.65 -9.21
N GLU A 95 -14.56 -2.00 -10.35
CA GLU A 95 -13.25 -1.73 -10.94
C GLU A 95 -12.92 -0.22 -10.93
N PHE A 96 -11.64 0.10 -10.78
CA PHE A 96 -11.13 1.46 -10.88
C PHE A 96 -9.77 1.47 -11.59
N PRO A 97 -9.44 2.49 -12.42
CA PRO A 97 -8.19 2.48 -13.18
C PRO A 97 -6.97 2.50 -12.27
N LEU A 98 -6.00 1.65 -12.60
CA LEU A 98 -4.70 1.58 -11.95
C LEU A 98 -3.66 2.24 -12.86
N LYS A 99 -2.91 3.21 -12.34
CA LYS A 99 -1.97 4.04 -13.11
C LYS A 99 -0.63 4.13 -12.40
N THR A 100 0.46 4.15 -13.17
CA THR A 100 1.81 4.36 -12.63
C THR A 100 2.01 5.81 -12.17
N GLY A 101 1.38 6.77 -12.86
CA GLY A 101 1.47 8.21 -12.60
C GLY A 101 0.61 8.76 -11.45
N GLY A 102 0.07 7.91 -10.57
CA GLY A 102 -0.73 8.33 -9.42
C GLY A 102 -2.19 7.88 -9.48
N VAL A 103 -3.03 8.44 -8.59
CA VAL A 103 -4.47 8.10 -8.55
C VAL A 103 -5.17 8.67 -9.79
N TYR A 104 -6.01 7.85 -10.43
CA TYR A 104 -6.81 8.27 -11.57
C TYR A 104 -7.86 9.32 -11.17
N THR A 105 -7.93 10.42 -11.92
CA THR A 105 -8.84 11.55 -11.66
C THR A 105 -9.80 11.85 -12.81
N GLY A 106 -9.81 11.02 -13.86
CA GLY A 106 -10.61 11.21 -15.08
C GLY A 106 -9.78 11.08 -16.37
N GLY A 107 -10.44 11.15 -17.53
CA GLY A 107 -9.80 11.00 -18.84
C GLY A 107 -9.60 9.54 -19.25
N SER A 108 -8.54 9.23 -20.03
CA SER A 108 -8.31 7.86 -20.52
C SER A 108 -7.86 6.92 -19.38
N PRO A 109 -8.59 5.82 -19.10
CA PRO A 109 -8.28 4.94 -17.98
C PRO A 109 -7.00 4.10 -18.20
N GLY A 110 -6.59 3.88 -19.46
CA GLY A 110 -5.56 2.90 -19.79
C GLY A 110 -6.06 1.46 -19.65
N ALA A 111 -5.14 0.49 -19.61
CA ALA A 111 -5.46 -0.94 -19.68
C ALA A 111 -5.71 -1.62 -18.33
N ASP A 112 -5.16 -1.07 -17.24
CA ASP A 112 -5.07 -1.78 -15.96
C ASP A 112 -6.14 -1.31 -14.98
N ARG A 113 -6.63 -2.24 -14.16
CA ARG A 113 -7.68 -2.00 -13.16
C ARG A 113 -7.29 -2.63 -11.84
N VAL A 114 -7.64 -1.95 -10.75
CA VAL A 114 -7.80 -2.59 -9.45
C VAL A 114 -9.27 -2.95 -9.25
N VAL A 115 -9.52 -4.16 -8.78
CA VAL A 115 -10.83 -4.71 -8.46
C VAL A 115 -10.97 -4.78 -6.95
N PHE A 116 -12.08 -4.29 -6.43
CA PHE A 116 -12.44 -4.33 -5.01
C PHE A 116 -13.91 -4.71 -4.85
N ASN A 117 -14.30 -5.22 -3.69
CA ASN A 117 -15.69 -5.56 -3.41
C ASN A 117 -16.46 -4.40 -2.75
N GLY A 118 -17.76 -4.57 -2.53
CA GLY A 118 -18.62 -3.55 -1.91
C GLY A 118 -18.25 -3.09 -0.50
N SER A 119 -17.38 -3.80 0.23
CA SER A 119 -16.82 -3.35 1.52
C SER A 119 -15.46 -2.67 1.37
N GLY A 120 -14.98 -2.48 0.14
CA GLY A 120 -13.68 -1.90 -0.17
C GLY A 120 -12.52 -2.90 -0.05
N ALA A 121 -12.77 -4.18 0.21
CA ALA A 121 -11.71 -5.18 0.27
C ALA A 121 -11.10 -5.40 -1.12
N ARG A 122 -9.77 -5.50 -1.18
CA ARG A 122 -9.03 -5.77 -2.42
C ARG A 122 -9.40 -7.17 -2.93
N ALA A 123 -9.87 -7.25 -4.17
CA ALA A 123 -10.21 -8.51 -4.83
C ALA A 123 -9.07 -8.98 -5.75
N GLY A 124 -8.40 -8.05 -6.45
CA GLY A 124 -7.27 -8.32 -7.35
C GLY A 124 -7.04 -7.17 -8.34
N GLU A 125 -6.16 -7.37 -9.32
CA GLU A 125 -5.88 -6.46 -10.43
C GLU A 125 -5.90 -7.20 -11.77
N ILE A 126 -6.47 -6.55 -12.77
CA ILE A 126 -6.69 -7.12 -14.10
C ILE A 126 -6.21 -6.15 -15.17
N THR A 127 -5.87 -6.66 -16.35
CA THR A 127 -5.38 -5.85 -17.47
C THR A 127 -5.93 -6.33 -18.81
N HIS A 128 -6.18 -5.39 -19.72
CA HIS A 128 -6.42 -5.73 -21.12
C HIS A 128 -5.14 -6.21 -21.84
N THR A 129 -3.96 -5.95 -21.28
CA THR A 129 -2.68 -6.32 -21.90
C THR A 129 -2.54 -7.84 -21.95
N GLY A 130 -2.51 -8.39 -23.17
CA GLY A 130 -2.47 -9.85 -23.38
C GLY A 130 -3.85 -10.51 -23.42
N ALA A 131 -4.93 -9.75 -23.29
CA ALA A 131 -6.29 -10.21 -23.53
C ALA A 131 -6.73 -9.94 -24.98
N SER A 132 -7.77 -10.65 -25.44
CA SER A 132 -8.41 -10.40 -26.74
C SER A 132 -9.69 -9.57 -26.58
N GLY A 133 -9.98 -8.71 -27.55
CA GLY A 133 -11.18 -7.86 -27.53
C GLY A 133 -11.21 -6.93 -26.32
N ASN A 134 -12.33 -6.92 -25.60
CA ASN A 134 -12.54 -6.11 -24.39
C ASN A 134 -12.39 -6.95 -23.10
N ASN A 135 -11.86 -8.16 -23.19
CA ASN A 135 -11.68 -9.02 -22.02
C ASN A 135 -10.48 -8.54 -21.20
N PHE A 136 -10.40 -9.04 -19.98
CA PHE A 136 -9.24 -8.91 -19.13
C PHE A 136 -8.49 -10.23 -18.96
N VAL A 137 -7.23 -10.13 -18.56
CA VAL A 137 -6.45 -11.20 -17.94
C VAL A 137 -5.99 -10.75 -16.55
N LYS A 138 -5.66 -11.72 -15.70
CA LYS A 138 -5.16 -11.48 -14.34
C LYS A 138 -3.75 -10.87 -14.39
N CYS A 139 -3.52 -9.81 -13.61
CA CYS A 139 -2.16 -9.36 -13.32
C CYS A 139 -1.47 -10.34 -12.35
N ALA A 140 -0.17 -10.56 -12.50
CA ALA A 140 0.59 -11.42 -11.59
C ALA A 140 0.80 -10.72 -10.22
N GLY A 141 0.81 -11.48 -9.12
CA GLY A 141 1.05 -10.94 -7.76
C GLY A 141 -0.16 -10.98 -6.82
N TRP A 142 -1.23 -11.68 -7.22
CA TRP A 142 -2.36 -12.05 -6.39
C TRP A 142 -2.98 -13.34 -6.92
#